data_AF-A0A1V4MNR6-F1
#
_entry.id   AF-A0A1V4MNR6-F1
#
_cell.length_a   1.000
_cell.length_b   1.000
_cell.length_c   1.000
_cell.angle_alpha   90.00
_cell.angle_beta   90.00
_cell.angle_gamma   90.00
#
_symmetry.space_group_name_H-M   'P 1'
#
loop_
_entity.id
_entity.type
_entity.pdbx_description
1 polymer ?
#
loop_
_entity_poly.entity_id
_entity_poly.type
_entity_poly.pdbx_seq_one_letter_code
_entity_poly.pdbx_strand_id
1 'polypeptide(L)'
;MTPFLHQGEAEAICLSLEQKAKLCLIDDKDAREIAQMHNLSVTGTLGILLKAKKIGLISTVKQLIDKLRSEHHFWIREDMYQRVLHIAKEKT
;
A
#
# COMPACT_ATOMS: atom_id res chain seq x y z
N MET A 1 7.44 -8.95 -20.33
CA MET A 1 8.28 -9.51 -19.25
C MET A 1 7.37 -9.67 -18.06
N THR A 2 7.08 -10.88 -17.61
CA THR A 2 6.21 -11.10 -16.44
C THR A 2 6.99 -10.65 -15.20
N PRO A 3 6.46 -9.72 -14.37
CA PRO A 3 7.14 -9.34 -13.14
C PRO A 3 7.37 -10.58 -12.27
N PHE A 4 8.56 -10.70 -11.67
CA PHE A 4 8.86 -11.85 -10.82
C PHE A 4 8.13 -11.66 -9.49
N LEU A 5 7.16 -12.54 -9.22
CA LEU A 5 6.37 -12.50 -8.01
C LEU A 5 6.96 -13.45 -6.98
N HIS A 6 7.25 -12.96 -5.78
CA HIS A 6 7.61 -13.83 -4.67
C HIS A 6 6.46 -14.77 -4.32
N GLN A 7 6.77 -15.99 -3.89
CA GLN A 7 5.76 -17.03 -3.62
C GLN A 7 4.66 -16.56 -2.66
N GLY A 8 5.02 -15.87 -1.58
CA GLY A 8 4.02 -15.38 -0.61
C GLY A 8 3.06 -14.34 -1.19
N GLU A 9 3.54 -13.47 -2.08
CA GLU A 9 2.70 -12.49 -2.78
C GLU A 9 1.76 -13.20 -3.78
N ALA A 10 2.27 -14.20 -4.48
CA ALA A 10 1.47 -15.04 -5.38
C ALA A 10 0.34 -15.75 -4.63
N GLU A 11 0.65 -16.36 -3.49
CA GLU A 11 -0.34 -17.04 -2.65
C GLU A 11 -1.39 -16.05 -2.09
N ALA A 12 -0.98 -14.86 -1.66
CA ALA A 12 -1.91 -13.83 -1.17
C ALA A 12 -2.88 -13.34 -2.27
N ILE A 13 -2.39 -13.18 -3.50
CA ILE A 13 -3.21 -12.82 -4.67
C ILE A 13 -4.16 -13.96 -5.01
N CYS A 14 -3.67 -15.20 -5.12
CA CYS A 14 -4.49 -16.38 -5.40
C CYS A 14 -5.61 -16.54 -4.37
N LEU A 15 -5.27 -16.47 -3.08
CA LEU A 15 -6.26 -16.55 -2.00
C LEU A 15 -7.31 -15.44 -2.09
N SER A 16 -6.89 -14.22 -2.45
CA SER A 16 -7.81 -13.10 -2.63
C SER A 16 -8.79 -13.31 -3.80
N LEU A 17 -8.33 -13.93 -4.89
CA LEU A 17 -9.18 -14.31 -6.02
C LEU A 17 -10.17 -15.42 -5.63
N GLU A 18 -9.69 -16.49 -5.00
CA GLU A 18 -10.51 -17.62 -4.57
C GLU A 18 -11.62 -17.20 -3.62
N GLN A 19 -11.28 -16.36 -2.64
CA GLN A 19 -12.22 -15.85 -1.65
C GLN A 19 -13.11 -14.73 -2.18
N LYS A 20 -12.95 -14.31 -3.44
CA LYS A 20 -13.65 -13.16 -4.05
C LYS A 20 -13.54 -11.93 -3.16
N ALA A 21 -12.34 -11.69 -2.64
CA ALA A 21 -12.09 -10.58 -1.73
C ALA A 21 -12.40 -9.25 -2.42
N LYS A 22 -13.07 -8.36 -1.68
CA LYS A 22 -13.39 -7.01 -2.20
C LYS A 22 -12.16 -6.11 -2.30
N LEU A 23 -11.09 -6.45 -1.58
CA LEU A 23 -9.87 -5.66 -1.48
C LEU A 23 -8.73 -6.57 -1.03
N CYS A 24 -7.59 -6.47 -1.70
CA CYS A 24 -6.34 -7.13 -1.35
C CYS A 24 -5.32 -6.09 -0.83
N LEU A 25 -4.59 -6.41 0.23
CA LEU A 25 -3.52 -5.57 0.79
C LEU A 25 -2.17 -6.04 0.22
N ILE A 26 -1.52 -5.19 -0.57
CA ILE A 26 -0.24 -5.47 -1.21
C ILE A 26 0.59 -4.20 -1.16
N ASP A 27 1.80 -4.28 -0.59
CA ASP A 27 2.76 -3.16 -0.56
C ASP A 27 3.82 -3.25 -1.66
N ASP A 28 4.07 -4.44 -2.20
CA ASP A 28 4.98 -4.64 -3.32
C ASP A 28 4.42 -4.06 -4.64
N LYS A 29 5.29 -3.44 -5.45
CA LYS A 29 4.90 -2.77 -6.69
C LYS A 29 4.52 -3.76 -7.77
N ASP A 30 5.31 -4.81 -7.96
CA ASP A 30 5.17 -5.77 -9.04
C ASP A 30 3.99 -6.69 -8.76
N ALA A 31 3.82 -7.11 -7.50
CA ALA A 31 2.63 -7.81 -7.02
C ALA A 31 1.35 -7.00 -7.23
N ARG A 32 1.40 -5.68 -6.96
CA ARG A 32 0.25 -4.80 -7.18
C ARG A 32 -0.16 -4.75 -8.65
N GLU A 33 0.80 -4.65 -9.56
CA GLU A 33 0.53 -4.65 -11.01
C GLU A 33 -0.12 -5.97 -11.45
N ILE A 34 0.38 -7.11 -10.95
CA ILE A 34 -0.20 -8.43 -11.22
C ILE A 34 -1.63 -8.55 -10.70
N ALA A 35 -1.88 -8.19 -9.44
CA ALA A 35 -3.22 -8.24 -8.86
C ALA A 35 -4.22 -7.36 -9.64
N GLN A 36 -3.79 -6.18 -10.09
CA GLN A 36 -4.61 -5.28 -10.90
C GLN A 36 -4.94 -5.86 -12.27
N MET A 37 -4.01 -6.58 -12.92
CA MET A 37 -4.29 -7.30 -14.17
C MET A 37 -5.38 -8.37 -14.00
N HIS A 38 -5.55 -8.91 -12.80
CA HIS A 38 -6.63 -9.83 -12.45
C HIS A 38 -7.90 -9.14 -11.92
N ASN A 39 -8.03 -7.82 -12.13
CA ASN A 39 -9.17 -7.00 -11.67
C ASN A 39 -9.38 -7.00 -10.15
N LEU A 40 -8.37 -7.36 -9.36
CA LEU A 40 -8.45 -7.20 -7.92
C LEU A 40 -8.31 -5.72 -7.55
N SER A 41 -9.22 -5.26 -6.70
CA SER A 41 -9.01 -4.00 -6.00
C SER A 41 -7.88 -4.18 -5.00
N VAL A 42 -6.92 -3.26 -5.03
CA VAL A 42 -5.71 -3.31 -4.22
C VAL A 42 -5.54 -2.04 -3.40
N THR A 43 -5.04 -2.19 -2.18
CA THR A 43 -4.51 -1.09 -1.37
C THR A 43 -3.15 -1.50 -0.81
N GLY A 44 -2.35 -0.52 -0.39
CA GLY A 44 -1.17 -0.75 0.46
C GLY A 44 -1.35 -0.12 1.83
N THR A 45 -0.34 -0.25 2.67
CA THR A 45 -0.24 0.38 3.99
C THR A 45 -0.46 1.89 3.91
N LEU A 46 0.15 2.57 2.94
CA LEU A 46 -0.03 4.01 2.75
C LEU A 46 -1.48 4.41 2.42
N GLY A 47 -2.19 3.57 1.65
CA GLY A 47 -3.61 3.77 1.35
C GLY A 47 -4.48 3.62 2.60
N ILE A 48 -4.12 2.69 3.49
CA ILE A 48 -4.79 2.53 4.80
C ILE A 48 -4.58 3.78 5.66
N LEU A 49 -3.35 4.29 5.76
CA LEU A 49 -3.04 5.50 6.54
C LEU A 49 -3.81 6.72 6.01
N LEU A 50 -3.84 6.91 4.70
CA LEU A 50 -4.64 7.98 4.07
C LEU A 50 -6.13 7.85 4.37
N LYS A 51 -6.68 6.62 4.31
CA LYS A 51 -8.07 6.36 4.65
C LYS A 51 -8.34 6.67 6.12
N ALA A 52 -7.49 6.21 7.03
CA ALA A 52 -7.60 6.45 8.47
C ALA A 52 -7.60 7.96 8.80
N LYS A 53 -6.71 8.73 8.15
CA LYS A 53 -6.68 10.19 8.26
C LYS A 53 -7.97 10.82 7.76
N LYS A 54 -8.45 10.41 6.59
CA LYS A 54 -9.69 10.92 5.98
C LYS A 54 -10.91 10.72 6.89
N ILE A 55 -10.97 9.61 7.62
CA ILE A 55 -12.07 9.31 8.56
C ILE A 55 -11.80 9.78 9.99
N GLY A 56 -10.70 10.52 10.23
CA GLY A 56 -10.40 11.11 11.54
C GLY A 56 -9.85 10.15 12.59
N LEU A 57 -9.44 8.93 12.24
CA LEU A 57 -8.85 7.97 13.18
C LEU A 57 -7.42 8.33 13.58
N ILE A 58 -6.70 9.05 12.72
CA ILE A 58 -5.33 9.51 12.99
C ILE A 58 -5.20 11.00 12.67
N SER A 59 -4.38 11.69 13.46
CA SER A 59 -4.16 13.13 13.34
C SER A 59 -3.08 13.48 12.33
N THR A 60 -2.12 12.59 12.05
CA THR A 60 -0.96 12.86 11.18
C THR A 60 -0.57 11.60 10.43
N VAL A 61 -0.51 11.67 9.10
CA VAL A 61 0.00 10.59 8.26
C VAL A 61 1.52 10.60 8.26
N LYS A 62 2.13 11.79 8.20
CA LYS A 62 3.58 12.00 8.17
C LYS A 62 4.31 11.28 9.29
N GLN A 63 3.87 11.46 10.53
CA GLN A 63 4.53 10.85 11.69
C GLN A 63 4.55 9.32 11.63
N LEU A 64 3.47 8.69 11.14
CA LEU A 64 3.41 7.24 11.03
C LEU A 64 4.29 6.73 9.87
N ILE A 65 4.33 7.45 8.76
CA ILE A 65 5.20 7.09 7.64
C ILE A 65 6.68 7.26 8.02
N ASP A 66 7.02 8.33 8.73
CA ASP A 66 8.38 8.57 9.21
C ASP A 66 8.83 7.40 10.11
N LYS A 67 7.96 6.95 11.04
CA LYS A 67 8.22 5.76 11.87
C LYS A 67 8.38 4.48 11.05
N LEU A 68 7.53 4.25 10.05
CA LEU A 68 7.65 3.10 9.15
C LEU A 68 9.03 3.07 8.47
N ARG A 69 9.53 4.24 8.02
CA ARG A 69 10.86 4.36 7.40
C ARG A 69 11.99 4.15 8.41
N SER A 70 11.93 4.79 9.58
CA SER A 70 13.06 4.83 10.53
C SER A 70 13.15 3.61 11.44
N GLU A 71 12.01 3.02 11.84
CA GLU A 71 11.95 1.96 12.86
C GLU A 71 11.65 0.58 12.27
N HIS A 72 11.00 0.52 11.09
CA HIS A 72 10.49 -0.74 10.53
C HIS A 72 11.07 -1.09 9.16
N HIS A 73 12.10 -0.37 8.71
CA HIS A 73 12.76 -0.58 7.41
C HIS A 73 11.80 -0.63 6.22
N PHE A 74 10.65 0.04 6.33
CA PHE A 74 9.65 0.06 5.28
C PHE A 74 10.09 1.03 4.18
N TRP A 75 10.45 0.47 3.02
CA TRP A 75 10.99 1.26 1.93
C TRP A 75 9.89 2.02 1.18
N ILE A 76 10.00 3.34 1.18
CA ILE A 76 9.11 4.23 0.45
C ILE A 76 9.97 5.17 -0.37
N ARG A 77 9.73 5.19 -1.68
CA ARG A 77 10.38 6.17 -2.54
C ARG A 77 9.90 7.58 -2.20
N GLU A 78 10.80 8.54 -2.33
CA GLU A 78 10.53 9.92 -1.97
C GLU A 78 9.36 10.53 -2.77
N ASP A 79 9.20 10.18 -4.06
CA ASP A 79 8.04 10.59 -4.88
C ASP A 79 6.71 10.14 -4.28
N MET A 80 6.65 8.90 -3.79
CA MET A 80 5.46 8.33 -3.17
C MET A 80 5.20 8.97 -1.80
N TYR A 81 6.26 9.19 -1.01
CA TYR A 81 6.17 9.88 0.28
C TYR A 81 5.55 11.27 0.11
N GLN A 82 6.09 12.07 -0.80
CA GLN A 82 5.58 13.42 -1.11
C GLN A 82 4.14 13.41 -1.61
N ARG A 83 3.81 12.45 -2.50
CA ARG A 83 2.45 12.28 -2.99
C ARG A 83 1.46 11.99 -1.86
N VAL A 84 1.83 11.14 -0.90
CA VAL A 84 0.97 10.81 0.24
C VAL A 84 0.77 12.03 1.15
N LEU A 85 1.82 12.79 1.45
CA LEU A 85 1.70 14.02 2.24
C LEU A 85 0.80 15.06 1.54
N HIS A 86 0.96 15.22 0.22
CA HIS A 86 0.11 16.11 -0.56
C HIS A 86 -1.37 15.70 -0.50
N ILE A 87 -1.69 14.42 -0.67
CA ILE A 87 -3.06 13.91 -0.55
C ILE A 87 -3.60 14.11 0.88
N ALA A 88 -2.76 13.92 1.89
CA ALA A 88 -3.11 14.12 3.30
C ALA A 88 -3.25 15.60 3.69
N LYS A 89 -2.88 16.54 2.80
CA LYS A 89 -2.77 17.98 3.06
C LYS A 89 -1.82 18.30 4.22
N GLU A 90 -0.75 17.52 4.33
CA GLU A 90 0.30 17.70 5.32
C GLU A 90 1.51 18.36 4.66
N LYS A 91 2.23 19.19 5.42
CA LYS A 91 3.41 19.90 4.91
C LYS A 91 4.54 18.90 4.69
N THR A 92 5.23 19.09 3.57
CA THR A 92 6.51 18.47 3.22
C THR A 92 7.57 18.76 4.28
#